data_AF-A0A0W1AZY2-F1
#
_entry.id   AF-A0A0W1AZY2-F1
#
_cell.length_a   1.000
_cell.length_b   1.000
_cell.length_c   1.000
_cell.angle_alpha   90.00
_cell.angle_beta   90.00
_cell.angle_gamma   90.00
#
_symmetry.space_group_name_H-M   'P 1'
#
loop_
_entity.id
_entity.type
_entity.pdbx_description
1 polymer ?
#
loop_
_entity_poly.entity_id
_entity_poly.type
_entity_poly.pdbx_seq_one_letter_code
_entity_poly.pdbx_strand_id
1 'polypeptide(L)'
;MIKKYCLFCDEMVSITSEGDYDKYLGCNCSPDGFYNLLRDSYEPINSLAHQKKRDMFHVVSAYIRELTDRGEKFSLSADDLESIVNSPKIPVTIEDKGNRLLQYLYRHSEAPGESVVIQPLSSSYNLTYSPNLQELVYIIDKLINDQYMIREGMTFKLTDAGWNEAAAIAGGKKLKPCIVLMSDAEDLHTVWVEKLLPKIEQFGYIPRLLRHTTTQNREPYSLEFIEESKLIIADLTGQSPEVYFTAGYALGLNIPVIWTVNSSDANNLFVQVKNIRPIVWDTAEELAVLLQQKLS
;
A
#
# COMPACT_ATOMS: atom_id res chain seq x y z
N MET A 1 24.73 -2.40 -7.22
CA MET A 1 23.41 -3.05 -7.34
C MET A 1 23.58 -4.29 -8.20
N ILE A 2 23.16 -5.44 -7.70
CA ILE A 2 23.16 -6.70 -8.47
C ILE A 2 21.87 -6.69 -9.30
N LYS A 3 21.93 -7.15 -10.55
CA LYS A 3 20.73 -7.34 -11.37
C LYS A 3 20.36 -8.82 -11.41
N LYS A 4 19.08 -9.14 -11.24
CA LYS A 4 18.51 -10.49 -11.39
C LYS A 4 17.20 -10.42 -12.16
N TYR A 5 16.81 -11.53 -12.77
CA TYR A 5 15.46 -11.67 -13.32
C TYR A 5 14.46 -11.93 -12.19
N CYS A 6 13.33 -11.25 -12.24
CA CYS A 6 12.15 -11.64 -11.47
C CYS A 6 11.61 -12.95 -12.06
N LEU A 7 11.57 -14.03 -11.27
CA LEU A 7 11.13 -15.35 -11.75
C LEU A 7 9.66 -15.37 -12.22
N PHE A 8 8.83 -14.43 -11.75
CA PHE A 8 7.38 -14.47 -11.96
C PHE A 8 6.90 -13.59 -13.11
N CYS A 9 7.69 -12.60 -13.54
CA CYS A 9 7.36 -11.74 -14.67
C CYS A 9 8.51 -11.55 -15.68
N ASP A 10 9.61 -12.27 -15.51
CA ASP A 10 10.80 -12.27 -16.38
C ASP A 10 11.47 -10.91 -16.62
N GLU A 11 11.12 -9.89 -15.84
CA GLU A 11 11.76 -8.56 -15.87
C GLU A 11 13.15 -8.60 -15.23
N MET A 12 14.13 -7.95 -15.85
CA MET A 12 15.45 -7.77 -15.26
C MET A 12 15.45 -6.54 -14.34
N VAL A 13 15.63 -6.77 -13.04
CA VAL A 13 15.54 -5.72 -12.03
C VAL A 13 16.76 -5.64 -11.13
N SER A 14 16.92 -4.48 -10.51
CA SER A 14 17.90 -4.28 -9.45
C SER A 14 17.44 -5.00 -8.19
N ILE A 15 18.38 -5.67 -7.52
CA ILE A 15 18.15 -6.28 -6.22
C ILE A 15 19.08 -5.70 -5.14
N THR A 16 18.58 -5.70 -3.91
CA THR A 16 19.34 -5.43 -2.69
C THR A 16 19.19 -6.60 -1.72
N SER A 17 20.29 -7.04 -1.13
CA SER A 17 20.24 -8.13 -0.14
C SER A 17 19.93 -7.55 1.25
N GLU A 18 18.95 -8.15 1.93
CA GLU A 18 18.51 -7.76 3.28
C GLU A 18 18.35 -9.03 4.11
N GLY A 19 19.31 -9.30 4.99
CA GLY A 19 19.42 -10.59 5.68
C GLY A 19 19.53 -11.76 4.70
N ASP A 20 18.64 -12.74 4.86
CA ASP A 20 18.55 -13.93 4.01
C ASP A 20 17.68 -13.72 2.75
N TYR A 21 17.12 -12.52 2.58
CA TYR A 21 16.27 -12.19 1.46
C TYR A 21 17.01 -11.35 0.40
N ASP A 22 16.58 -11.51 -0.84
CA ASP A 22 16.88 -10.58 -1.93
C ASP A 22 15.59 -9.79 -2.23
N LYS A 23 15.70 -8.46 -2.19
CA LYS A 23 14.62 -7.51 -2.44
C LYS A 23 14.61 -7.11 -3.91
N TYR A 24 13.51 -7.41 -4.61
CA TYR A 24 13.32 -7.15 -6.04
C TYR A 24 12.57 -5.83 -6.22
N LEU A 25 13.21 -4.87 -6.89
CA LEU A 25 12.70 -3.50 -7.02
C LEU A 25 12.06 -3.27 -8.40
N GLY A 26 10.81 -2.81 -8.44
CA GLY A 26 10.20 -2.22 -9.64
C GLY A 26 10.00 -3.16 -10.84
N CYS A 27 9.80 -4.46 -10.62
CA CYS A 27 9.41 -5.39 -11.70
C CYS A 27 7.90 -5.30 -11.98
N ASN A 28 7.40 -5.94 -13.04
CA ASN A 28 5.95 -5.96 -13.32
C ASN A 28 5.10 -6.60 -12.20
N CYS A 29 5.69 -7.41 -11.30
CA CYS A 29 4.99 -7.91 -10.12
C CYS A 29 4.79 -6.83 -9.05
N SER A 30 5.66 -5.81 -9.00
CA SER A 30 5.56 -4.67 -8.07
C SER A 30 6.17 -3.39 -8.68
N PRO A 31 5.55 -2.81 -9.73
CA PRO A 31 6.08 -1.66 -10.49
C PRO A 31 6.56 -0.49 -9.64
N ASP A 32 5.76 -0.09 -8.65
CA ASP A 32 5.98 1.10 -7.84
C ASP A 32 6.61 0.76 -6.47
N GLY A 33 7.10 -0.47 -6.30
CA GLY A 33 7.53 -0.97 -5.00
C GLY A 33 8.52 -2.12 -5.07
N PHE A 34 8.39 -3.05 -4.13
CA PHE A 34 9.26 -4.22 -4.05
C PHE A 34 8.59 -5.41 -3.37
N TYR A 35 9.17 -6.58 -3.59
CA TYR A 35 8.91 -7.78 -2.80
C TYR A 35 10.23 -8.46 -2.44
N ASN A 36 10.22 -9.30 -1.41
CA ASN A 36 11.40 -10.02 -0.95
C ASN A 36 11.28 -11.50 -1.27
N LEU A 37 12.33 -12.09 -1.84
CA LEU A 37 12.43 -13.54 -2.05
C LEU A 37 13.56 -14.09 -1.19
N LEU A 38 13.29 -15.15 -0.43
CA LEU A 38 14.33 -15.87 0.31
C LEU A 38 15.41 -16.32 -0.69
N ARG A 39 16.68 -15.93 -0.45
CA ARG A 39 17.76 -16.07 -1.43
C ARG A 39 17.93 -17.51 -1.91
N ASP A 40 17.84 -18.46 -0.99
CA ASP A 40 17.97 -19.90 -1.26
C ASP A 40 16.77 -20.49 -2.00
N SER A 41 15.66 -19.75 -2.11
CA SER A 41 14.49 -20.16 -2.88
C SER A 41 14.62 -19.87 -4.38
N TYR A 42 15.57 -19.02 -4.81
CA TYR A 42 15.67 -18.64 -6.22
C TYR A 42 15.93 -19.84 -7.16
N GLU A 43 16.97 -20.65 -6.88
CA GLU A 43 17.32 -21.80 -7.72
C GLU A 43 16.26 -22.92 -7.68
N PRO A 44 15.72 -23.33 -6.52
CA PRO A 44 14.61 -24.29 -6.46
C PRO A 44 13.42 -23.87 -7.32
N ILE A 45 12.98 -22.60 -7.22
CA ILE A 45 11.85 -22.08 -8.01
C ILE A 45 12.20 -22.04 -9.50
N ASN A 46 13.43 -21.61 -9.83
CA ASN A 46 13.89 -21.57 -11.21
C ASN A 46 14.06 -22.97 -11.84
N SER A 47 14.30 -24.00 -11.03
CA SER A 47 14.44 -25.38 -11.51
C SER A 47 13.11 -26.11 -11.74
N LEU A 48 11.98 -25.51 -11.37
CA LEU A 48 10.65 -26.12 -11.55
C LEU A 48 10.37 -26.45 -13.02
N ALA A 49 9.63 -27.54 -13.24
CA ALA A 49 9.21 -27.95 -14.58
C ALA A 49 8.41 -26.83 -15.28
N HIS A 50 8.62 -26.66 -16.59
CA HIS A 50 7.98 -25.61 -17.39
C HIS A 50 6.45 -25.58 -17.26
N GLN A 51 5.81 -26.74 -17.15
CA GLN A 51 4.36 -26.82 -16.95
C GLN A 51 3.96 -26.16 -15.62
N LYS A 52 4.63 -26.53 -14.52
CA LYS A 52 4.36 -25.95 -13.20
C LYS A 52 4.60 -24.44 -13.18
N LYS A 53 5.63 -23.95 -13.87
CA LYS A 53 5.87 -22.51 -14.02
C LYS A 53 4.71 -21.80 -14.73
N ARG A 54 4.21 -22.35 -15.85
CA ARG A 54 3.08 -21.77 -16.59
C ARG A 54 1.80 -21.68 -15.74
N ASP A 55 1.54 -22.72 -14.95
CA ASP A 55 0.32 -22.81 -14.16
C ASP A 55 0.35 -21.89 -12.92
N MET A 56 1.53 -21.57 -12.40
CA MET A 56 1.68 -20.88 -11.11
C MET A 56 2.22 -19.45 -11.19
N PHE A 57 3.20 -19.17 -12.05
CA PHE A 57 3.96 -17.92 -11.96
C PHE A 57 3.10 -16.69 -12.19
N HIS A 58 2.11 -16.78 -13.07
CA HIS A 58 1.16 -15.70 -13.30
C HIS A 58 0.29 -15.41 -12.06
N VAL A 59 -0.11 -16.45 -11.32
CA VAL A 59 -0.86 -16.33 -10.06
C VAL A 59 -0.01 -15.66 -8.98
N VAL A 60 1.24 -16.09 -8.83
CA VAL A 60 2.16 -15.54 -7.83
C VAL A 60 2.52 -14.08 -8.18
N SER A 61 2.77 -13.78 -9.45
CA SER A 61 2.98 -12.41 -9.95
C SER A 61 1.80 -11.50 -9.61
N ALA A 62 0.58 -11.96 -9.85
CA ALA A 62 -0.65 -11.25 -9.52
C ALA A 62 -0.86 -11.07 -8.02
N TYR A 63 -0.55 -12.10 -7.23
CA TYR A 63 -0.63 -12.05 -5.77
C TYR A 63 0.34 -11.01 -5.19
N ILE A 64 1.59 -10.99 -5.66
CA ILE A 64 2.57 -9.96 -5.30
C ILE A 64 2.04 -8.58 -5.70
N ARG A 65 1.53 -8.42 -6.93
CA ARG A 65 1.00 -7.14 -7.42
C ARG A 65 -0.16 -6.66 -6.57
N GLU A 66 -1.09 -7.52 -6.21
CA GLU A 66 -2.25 -7.15 -5.40
C GLU A 66 -1.86 -6.73 -3.97
N LEU A 67 -0.93 -7.44 -3.32
CA LEU A 67 -0.50 -7.09 -1.96
C LEU A 67 0.32 -5.79 -1.95
N THR A 68 1.26 -5.65 -2.88
CA THR A 68 2.09 -4.44 -2.97
C THR A 68 1.27 -3.22 -3.36
N ASP A 69 0.25 -3.37 -4.22
CA ASP A 69 -0.74 -2.35 -4.54
C ASP A 69 -1.57 -1.87 -3.33
N ARG A 70 -1.70 -2.72 -2.30
CA ARG A 70 -2.35 -2.36 -1.02
C ARG A 70 -1.37 -1.75 -0.01
N GLY A 71 -0.10 -1.57 -0.38
CA GLY A 71 0.96 -1.10 0.50
C GLY A 71 1.47 -2.16 1.49
N GLU A 72 1.13 -3.44 1.29
CA GLU A 72 1.59 -4.53 2.15
C GLU A 72 3.03 -4.94 1.76
N LYS A 73 3.92 -5.05 2.76
CA LYS A 73 5.25 -5.65 2.56
C LYS A 73 5.07 -7.15 2.34
N PHE A 74 5.60 -7.69 1.24
CA PHE A 74 5.49 -9.12 0.93
C PHE A 74 6.85 -9.80 0.82
N SER A 75 6.99 -10.93 1.53
CA SER A 75 8.15 -11.79 1.51
C SER A 75 7.71 -13.23 1.25
N LEU A 76 8.41 -13.95 0.38
CA LEU A 76 8.10 -15.35 0.09
C LEU A 76 9.34 -16.23 -0.03
N SER A 77 9.11 -17.53 0.08
CA SER A 77 10.05 -18.64 -0.13
C SER A 77 9.48 -19.64 -1.13
N ALA A 78 10.25 -20.66 -1.48
CA ALA A 78 9.80 -21.75 -2.35
C ALA A 78 8.63 -22.55 -1.75
N ASP A 79 8.56 -22.65 -0.42
CA ASP A 79 7.53 -23.42 0.29
C ASP A 79 6.16 -22.71 0.30
N ASP A 80 6.16 -21.38 0.13
CA ASP A 80 4.93 -20.57 0.11
C ASP A 80 4.16 -20.68 -1.21
N LEU A 81 4.80 -21.15 -2.28
CA LEU A 81 4.22 -21.09 -3.62
C LEU A 81 2.91 -21.89 -3.74
N GLU A 82 2.88 -23.11 -3.20
CA GLU A 82 1.68 -23.95 -3.22
C GLU A 82 0.56 -23.37 -2.34
N SER A 83 0.91 -22.77 -1.20
CA SER A 83 -0.10 -22.18 -0.30
C SER A 83 -0.74 -20.93 -0.91
N ILE A 84 0.03 -20.13 -1.66
CA ILE A 84 -0.46 -18.97 -2.40
C ILE A 84 -1.44 -19.41 -3.49
N VAL A 85 -1.04 -20.33 -4.38
CA VAL A 85 -1.86 -20.73 -5.53
C VAL A 85 -3.16 -21.40 -5.10
N ASN A 86 -3.13 -22.17 -4.01
CA ASN A 86 -4.30 -22.88 -3.49
C ASN A 86 -5.12 -22.05 -2.50
N SER A 87 -4.77 -20.78 -2.28
CA SER A 87 -5.51 -19.91 -1.38
C SER A 87 -6.94 -19.67 -1.89
N PRO A 88 -7.98 -19.75 -1.02
CA PRO A 88 -9.36 -19.49 -1.41
C PRO A 88 -9.60 -18.02 -1.84
N LYS A 89 -8.61 -17.14 -1.65
CA LYS A 89 -8.67 -15.74 -2.08
C LYS A 89 -8.28 -15.55 -3.54
N ILE A 90 -7.66 -16.54 -4.18
CA ILE A 90 -7.25 -16.45 -5.59
C ILE A 90 -8.49 -16.47 -6.48
N PRO A 91 -8.68 -15.47 -7.35
CA PRO A 91 -9.83 -15.46 -8.25
C PRO A 91 -9.68 -16.56 -9.31
N VAL A 92 -10.69 -17.43 -9.39
CA VAL A 92 -10.69 -18.55 -10.35
C VAL A 92 -11.54 -18.22 -11.58
N THR A 93 -12.70 -17.61 -11.37
CA THR A 93 -13.64 -17.32 -12.47
C THR A 93 -13.30 -16.00 -13.18
N ILE A 94 -13.73 -15.86 -14.42
CA ILE A 94 -13.60 -14.59 -15.17
C ILE A 94 -14.27 -13.43 -14.42
N GLU A 95 -15.36 -13.69 -13.72
CA GLU A 95 -16.06 -12.69 -12.90
C GLU A 95 -15.20 -12.25 -11.71
N ASP A 96 -14.65 -13.20 -10.94
CA ASP A 96 -13.75 -12.88 -9.82
C ASP A 96 -12.50 -12.13 -10.29
N LYS A 97 -11.95 -12.51 -11.44
CA LYS A 97 -10.81 -11.83 -12.05
C LYS A 97 -11.17 -10.41 -12.50
N GLY A 98 -12.36 -10.22 -13.09
CA GLY A 98 -12.89 -8.89 -13.41
C GLY A 98 -13.07 -8.02 -12.17
N ASN A 99 -13.56 -8.60 -11.08
CA ASN A 99 -13.70 -7.95 -9.79
C ASN A 99 -12.35 -7.44 -9.27
N ARG A 100 -11.23 -8.15 -9.49
CA ARG A 100 -9.89 -7.64 -9.15
C ARG A 100 -9.51 -6.38 -9.91
N LEU A 101 -9.85 -6.30 -11.20
CA LEU A 101 -9.60 -5.09 -11.98
C LEU A 101 -10.45 -3.92 -11.49
N LEU A 102 -11.73 -4.14 -11.20
CA LEU A 102 -12.61 -3.10 -10.64
C LEU A 102 -12.07 -2.59 -9.30
N GLN A 103 -11.66 -3.50 -8.41
CA GLN A 103 -11.05 -3.14 -7.13
C GLN A 103 -9.73 -2.37 -7.30
N TYR A 104 -8.89 -2.74 -8.27
CA TYR A 104 -7.68 -1.99 -8.60
C TYR A 104 -8.01 -0.57 -9.04
N LEU A 105 -8.91 -0.40 -10.02
CA LEU A 105 -9.33 0.91 -10.49
C LEU A 105 -9.90 1.76 -9.37
N TYR A 106 -10.70 1.17 -8.48
CA TYR A 106 -11.28 1.84 -7.31
C TYR A 106 -10.20 2.31 -6.32
N ARG A 107 -9.15 1.52 -6.09
CA ARG A 107 -8.01 1.95 -5.25
C ARG A 107 -7.21 3.09 -5.89
N HIS A 108 -7.22 3.20 -7.21
CA HIS A 108 -6.48 4.21 -7.97
C HIS A 108 -7.33 5.40 -8.44
N SER A 109 -8.60 5.48 -8.05
CA SER A 109 -9.48 6.63 -8.33
C SER A 109 -10.17 7.13 -7.05
N GLU A 110 -10.43 8.42 -6.93
CA GLU A 110 -11.12 9.05 -5.80
C GLU A 110 -12.65 9.14 -6.03
N ALA A 111 -13.10 9.09 -7.29
CA ALA A 111 -14.51 9.14 -7.66
C ALA A 111 -14.81 8.36 -8.96
N PRO A 112 -16.10 8.00 -9.21
CA PRO A 112 -16.51 7.48 -10.51
C PRO A 112 -16.18 8.48 -11.63
N GLY A 113 -15.80 7.95 -12.81
CA GLY A 113 -15.42 8.74 -13.98
C GLY A 113 -13.97 9.27 -13.98
N GLU A 114 -13.24 9.13 -12.87
CA GLU A 114 -11.82 9.51 -12.83
C GLU A 114 -10.94 8.54 -13.61
N SER A 115 -9.94 9.10 -14.29
CA SER A 115 -9.03 8.39 -15.19
C SER A 115 -7.91 7.68 -14.43
N VAL A 116 -7.81 6.38 -14.60
CA VAL A 116 -6.65 5.56 -14.19
C VAL A 116 -5.88 5.12 -15.44
N VAL A 117 -4.58 5.39 -15.49
CA VAL A 117 -3.72 4.97 -16.61
C VAL A 117 -3.06 3.63 -16.26
N ILE A 118 -3.17 2.65 -17.17
CA ILE A 118 -2.48 1.36 -17.04
C ILE A 118 -1.49 1.23 -18.19
N GLN A 119 -0.19 1.33 -17.88
CA GLN A 119 0.87 1.29 -18.88
C GLN A 119 2.13 0.55 -18.38
N PRO A 120 2.68 -0.40 -19.15
CA PRO A 120 2.12 -0.96 -20.39
C PRO A 120 1.04 -1.99 -20.10
N LEU A 121 -0.09 -1.91 -20.83
CA LEU A 121 -1.18 -2.89 -20.69
C LEU A 121 -0.72 -4.32 -21.01
N SER A 122 0.25 -4.46 -21.93
CA SER A 122 0.78 -5.77 -22.35
C SER A 122 1.45 -6.57 -21.25
N SER A 123 1.94 -5.92 -20.18
CA SER A 123 2.55 -6.57 -19.02
C SER A 123 1.69 -6.52 -17.76
N SER A 124 0.47 -5.97 -17.84
CA SER A 124 -0.41 -5.74 -16.68
C SER A 124 -1.52 -6.79 -16.51
N TYR A 125 -1.39 -7.97 -17.16
CA TYR A 125 -2.36 -9.07 -17.03
C TYR A 125 -2.37 -9.70 -15.63
N ASN A 126 -1.37 -9.41 -14.81
CA ASN A 126 -1.33 -9.78 -13.41
C ASN A 126 -2.31 -8.98 -12.54
N LEU A 127 -2.87 -7.86 -13.01
CA LEU A 127 -3.95 -7.14 -12.31
C LEU A 127 -5.22 -7.99 -12.15
N THR A 128 -5.42 -8.96 -13.03
CA THR A 128 -6.60 -9.85 -13.06
C THR A 128 -6.25 -11.31 -12.75
N TYR A 129 -5.02 -11.64 -12.34
CA TYR A 129 -4.55 -13.03 -12.25
C TYR A 129 -4.69 -13.79 -13.58
N SER A 130 -4.61 -13.06 -14.70
CA SER A 130 -4.71 -13.67 -16.00
C SER A 130 -3.40 -14.36 -16.39
N PRO A 131 -3.44 -15.51 -17.08
CA PRO A 131 -2.22 -16.19 -17.50
C PRO A 131 -1.56 -15.48 -18.69
N ASN A 132 -2.27 -14.59 -19.38
CA ASN A 132 -1.80 -13.87 -20.55
C ASN A 132 -2.65 -12.63 -20.86
N LEU A 133 -2.18 -11.83 -21.82
CA LEU A 133 -2.85 -10.63 -22.29
C LEU A 133 -4.24 -10.90 -22.92
N GLN A 134 -4.45 -12.05 -23.56
CA GLN A 134 -5.73 -12.33 -24.22
C GLN A 134 -6.88 -12.44 -23.21
N GLU A 135 -6.65 -13.09 -22.06
CA GLU A 135 -7.65 -13.17 -21.00
C GLU A 135 -7.89 -11.80 -20.34
N LEU A 136 -6.84 -11.00 -20.12
CA LEU A 136 -7.00 -9.62 -19.62
C LEU A 136 -7.88 -8.79 -20.57
N VAL A 137 -7.60 -8.83 -21.89
CA VAL A 137 -8.40 -8.10 -22.89
C VAL A 137 -9.84 -8.58 -22.89
N TYR A 138 -10.08 -9.89 -22.80
CA TYR A 138 -11.43 -10.43 -22.70
C TYR A 138 -12.18 -9.95 -21.44
N ILE A 139 -11.51 -9.90 -20.29
CA ILE A 139 -12.09 -9.37 -19.05
C ILE A 139 -12.43 -7.89 -19.20
N ILE A 140 -11.52 -7.09 -19.77
CA ILE A 140 -11.76 -5.66 -20.03
C ILE A 140 -12.99 -5.48 -20.93
N ASP A 141 -13.06 -6.21 -22.04
CA ASP A 141 -14.18 -6.12 -22.99
C ASP A 141 -15.50 -6.52 -22.32
N LYS A 142 -15.49 -7.57 -21.47
CA LYS A 142 -16.65 -7.98 -20.69
C LYS A 142 -17.13 -6.87 -19.75
N LEU A 143 -16.23 -6.28 -18.95
CA LEU A 143 -16.56 -5.21 -18.00
C LEU A 143 -17.06 -3.94 -18.71
N ILE A 144 -16.57 -3.64 -19.92
CA ILE A 144 -17.07 -2.54 -20.75
C ILE A 144 -18.49 -2.85 -21.24
N ASN A 145 -18.74 -4.07 -21.75
CA ASN A 145 -20.06 -4.48 -22.23
C ASN A 145 -21.10 -4.45 -21.09
N ASP A 146 -20.70 -4.90 -19.91
CA ASP A 146 -21.52 -4.89 -18.69
C ASP A 146 -21.66 -3.49 -18.06
N GLN A 147 -21.11 -2.44 -18.70
CA GLN A 147 -21.18 -1.03 -18.28
C GLN A 147 -20.54 -0.73 -16.93
N TYR A 148 -19.58 -1.54 -16.47
CA TYR A 148 -18.83 -1.29 -15.23
C TYR A 148 -17.64 -0.34 -15.44
N MET A 149 -17.10 -0.26 -16.64
CA MET A 149 -15.97 0.62 -16.92
C MET A 149 -15.98 1.15 -18.35
N ILE A 150 -15.26 2.25 -18.54
CA ILE A 150 -15.02 2.89 -19.83
C ILE A 150 -13.52 2.86 -20.09
N ARG A 151 -13.15 2.59 -21.35
CA ARG A 151 -11.76 2.61 -21.81
C ARG A 151 -11.56 3.63 -22.92
N GLU A 152 -10.59 4.51 -22.74
CA GLU A 152 -10.15 5.51 -23.71
C GLU A 152 -8.64 5.35 -23.96
N GLY A 153 -8.27 4.51 -24.92
CA GLY A 153 -6.87 4.18 -25.19
C GLY A 153 -6.22 3.35 -24.06
N MET A 154 -5.32 3.97 -23.31
CA MET A 154 -4.64 3.39 -22.13
C MET A 154 -5.28 3.85 -20.80
N THR A 155 -6.32 4.67 -20.89
CA THR A 155 -7.04 5.22 -19.74
C THR A 155 -8.29 4.42 -19.47
N PHE A 156 -8.54 4.14 -18.20
CA PHE A 156 -9.66 3.38 -17.70
C PHE A 156 -10.41 4.20 -16.66
N LYS A 157 -11.74 4.18 -16.71
CA LYS A 157 -12.62 4.91 -15.80
C LYS A 157 -13.68 3.95 -15.28
N LEU A 158 -13.95 3.97 -13.98
CA LEU A 158 -15.13 3.29 -13.44
C LEU A 158 -16.39 4.10 -13.76
N THR A 159 -17.45 3.43 -14.18
CA THR A 159 -18.79 4.03 -14.19
C THR A 159 -19.33 4.08 -12.77
N ASP A 160 -20.48 4.74 -12.54
CA ASP A 160 -21.15 4.67 -11.24
C ASP A 160 -21.48 3.22 -10.83
N ALA A 161 -21.89 2.39 -11.80
CA ALA A 161 -22.18 0.99 -11.56
C ALA A 161 -20.91 0.22 -11.14
N GLY A 162 -19.80 0.39 -11.88
CA GLY A 162 -18.54 -0.29 -11.55
C GLY A 162 -17.91 0.20 -10.25
N TRP A 163 -18.09 1.48 -9.93
CA TRP A 163 -17.66 2.06 -8.67
C TRP A 163 -18.40 1.43 -7.48
N ASN A 164 -19.73 1.32 -7.57
CA ASN A 164 -20.54 0.72 -6.51
C ASN A 164 -20.24 -0.78 -6.34
N GLU A 165 -20.06 -1.51 -7.44
CA GLU A 165 -19.67 -2.92 -7.42
C GLU A 165 -18.28 -3.08 -6.76
N ALA A 166 -17.28 -2.32 -7.20
CA ALA A 166 -15.94 -2.35 -6.61
C ALA A 166 -15.95 -2.02 -5.11
N ALA A 167 -16.74 -1.02 -4.70
CA ALA A 167 -16.90 -0.64 -3.31
C ALA A 167 -17.55 -1.76 -2.49
N ALA A 168 -18.61 -2.40 -3.01
CA ALA A 168 -19.28 -3.51 -2.32
C ALA A 168 -18.33 -4.68 -2.07
N ILE A 169 -17.54 -5.06 -3.07
CA ILE A 169 -16.55 -6.15 -2.95
C ILE A 169 -15.41 -5.76 -1.99
N ALA A 170 -15.02 -4.48 -1.95
CA ALA A 170 -14.00 -3.97 -1.04
C ALA A 170 -14.48 -3.78 0.41
N GLY A 171 -15.73 -4.12 0.75
CA GLY A 171 -16.29 -3.91 2.09
C GLY A 171 -16.75 -2.49 2.37
N GLY A 172 -17.02 -1.70 1.33
CA GLY A 172 -17.75 -0.44 1.37
C GLY A 172 -16.96 0.83 1.71
N LYS A 173 -15.73 0.73 2.26
CA LYS A 173 -14.89 1.90 2.54
C LYS A 173 -13.46 1.68 2.05
N LYS A 174 -13.06 2.47 1.03
CA LYS A 174 -11.65 2.68 0.69
C LYS A 174 -10.95 3.34 1.89
N LEU A 175 -10.07 2.61 2.54
CA LEU A 175 -9.24 3.17 3.59
C LEU A 175 -8.17 4.06 2.96
N LYS A 176 -7.99 5.27 3.49
CA LYS A 176 -7.04 6.26 2.99
C LYS A 176 -5.69 6.13 3.69
N PRO A 177 -4.54 6.08 2.98
CA PRO A 177 -3.24 6.03 3.64
C PRO A 177 -3.05 7.20 4.62
N CYS A 178 -2.65 6.88 5.85
CA CYS A 178 -2.36 7.85 6.91
C CYS A 178 -0.98 7.54 7.48
N ILE A 179 -0.14 8.55 7.70
CA ILE A 179 1.12 8.36 8.42
C ILE A 179 1.01 8.97 9.80
N VAL A 180 1.48 8.22 10.80
CA VAL A 180 1.65 8.70 12.16
C VAL A 180 3.14 8.93 12.40
N LEU A 181 3.52 10.19 12.62
CA LEU A 181 4.88 10.62 12.93
C LEU A 181 5.01 10.79 14.44
N MET A 182 6.04 10.20 15.03
CA MET A 182 6.29 10.33 16.47
C MET A 182 7.77 10.18 16.83
N SER A 183 8.12 10.59 18.04
CA SER A 183 9.45 10.38 18.63
C SER A 183 9.66 8.92 19.04
N ASP A 184 10.93 8.55 19.29
CA ASP A 184 11.36 7.16 19.55
C ASP A 184 11.11 6.69 21.00
N ALA A 185 10.08 7.20 21.66
CA ALA A 185 9.75 6.84 23.05
C ALA A 185 8.89 5.56 23.10
N GLU A 186 9.39 4.50 23.75
CA GLU A 186 8.73 3.17 23.82
C GLU A 186 7.33 3.20 24.47
N ASP A 187 7.15 4.00 25.53
CA ASP A 187 5.84 4.13 26.20
C ASP A 187 4.79 4.75 25.27
N LEU A 188 5.19 5.77 24.51
CA LEU A 188 4.35 6.43 23.52
C LEU A 188 4.02 5.46 22.38
N HIS A 189 5.00 4.68 21.94
CA HIS A 189 4.84 3.72 20.85
C HIS A 189 3.77 2.67 21.17
N THR A 190 3.84 2.07 22.35
CA THR A 190 2.86 1.08 22.82
C THR A 190 1.45 1.66 22.80
N VAL A 191 1.27 2.89 23.29
CA VAL A 191 -0.03 3.57 23.28
C VAL A 191 -0.56 3.76 21.85
N TRP A 192 0.29 4.22 20.92
CA TRP A 192 -0.12 4.42 19.53
C TRP A 192 -0.53 3.11 18.87
N VAL A 193 0.36 2.12 18.90
CA VAL A 193 0.17 0.83 18.21
C VAL A 193 -1.04 0.07 18.76
N GLU A 194 -1.16 -0.04 20.08
CA GLU A 194 -2.19 -0.91 20.68
C GLU A 194 -3.56 -0.23 20.75
N LYS A 195 -3.61 1.10 20.93
CA LYS A 195 -4.88 1.79 21.22
C LYS A 195 -5.36 2.73 20.12
N LEU A 196 -4.47 3.44 19.44
CA LEU A 196 -4.84 4.52 18.51
C LEU A 196 -4.91 4.07 17.05
N LEU A 197 -3.94 3.30 16.56
CA LEU A 197 -3.95 2.83 15.16
C LEU A 197 -5.25 2.05 14.83
N PRO A 198 -5.73 1.09 15.66
CA PRO A 198 -6.98 0.38 15.37
C PRO A 198 -8.21 1.31 15.31
N LYS A 199 -8.19 2.44 16.01
CA LYS A 199 -9.27 3.45 15.95
C LYS A 199 -9.22 4.26 14.66
N ILE A 200 -8.02 4.64 14.22
CA ILE A 200 -7.82 5.35 12.96
C ILE A 200 -8.26 4.49 11.77
N GLU A 201 -8.05 3.17 11.84
CA GLU A 201 -8.61 2.22 10.86
C GLU A 201 -10.14 2.28 10.79
N GLN A 202 -10.81 2.32 11.94
CA GLN A 202 -12.28 2.46 12.02
C GLN A 202 -12.77 3.79 11.43
N PHE A 203 -11.92 4.82 11.40
CA PHE A 203 -12.23 6.12 10.80
C PHE A 203 -12.03 6.17 9.28
N GLY A 204 -11.62 5.07 8.65
CA GLY A 204 -11.48 5.00 7.20
C GLY A 204 -10.07 5.29 6.70
N TYR A 205 -9.04 5.07 7.52
CA TYR A 205 -7.64 5.27 7.16
C TYR A 205 -6.82 3.99 7.31
N ILE A 206 -5.68 3.90 6.63
CA ILE A 206 -4.66 2.85 6.85
C ILE A 206 -3.48 3.53 7.53
N PRO A 207 -3.39 3.49 8.87
CA PRO A 207 -2.34 4.20 9.58
C PRO A 207 -1.02 3.42 9.55
N ARG A 208 0.06 4.09 9.17
CA ARG A 208 1.42 3.57 9.23
C ARG A 208 2.26 4.42 10.15
N LEU A 209 2.87 3.78 11.15
CA LEU A 209 3.77 4.45 12.07
C LEU A 209 5.13 4.66 11.40
N LEU A 210 5.67 5.87 11.49
CA LEU A 210 7.01 6.19 11.03
C LEU A 210 7.84 6.69 12.22
N ARG A 211 8.82 5.86 12.63
CA ARG A 211 9.74 6.18 13.73
C ARG A 211 10.96 6.91 13.19
N HIS A 212 11.40 7.92 13.93
CA HIS A 212 12.72 8.51 13.76
C HIS A 212 13.68 7.89 14.78
N THR A 213 14.38 6.81 14.40
CA THR A 213 15.43 6.23 15.24
C THR A 213 16.74 7.01 15.08
N THR A 214 17.49 7.18 16.17
CA THR A 214 18.82 7.81 16.17
C THR A 214 19.95 6.84 15.82
N THR A 215 19.66 5.53 15.70
CA THR A 215 20.65 4.47 15.46
C THR A 215 20.76 4.09 13.98
N GLN A 216 21.95 3.63 13.58
CA GLN A 216 22.40 3.44 12.18
C GLN A 216 21.60 2.42 11.33
N ASN A 217 20.59 1.74 11.89
CA ASN A 217 19.67 0.87 11.14
C ASN A 217 18.44 1.67 10.70
N ARG A 218 18.64 2.58 9.74
CA ARG A 218 17.54 3.30 9.09
C ARG A 218 16.76 2.31 8.22
N GLU A 219 15.52 1.97 8.58
CA GLU A 219 14.56 1.65 7.52
C GLU A 219 14.57 2.85 6.56
N PRO A 220 14.63 2.65 5.23
CA PRO A 220 14.76 3.75 4.29
C PRO A 220 13.62 4.73 4.51
N TYR A 221 14.02 5.90 5.01
CA TYR A 221 13.18 7.07 5.22
C TYR A 221 12.74 7.55 3.84
N SER A 222 11.68 6.95 3.30
CA SER A 222 11.22 7.30 1.96
C SER A 222 10.13 8.35 2.07
N LEU A 223 10.48 9.58 1.68
CA LEU A 223 9.53 10.68 1.52
C LEU A 223 8.38 10.29 0.57
N GLU A 224 8.60 9.31 -0.30
CA GLU A 224 7.61 8.64 -1.15
C GLU A 224 6.35 8.24 -0.36
N PHE A 225 6.48 7.66 0.85
CA PHE A 225 5.30 7.28 1.63
C PHE A 225 4.48 8.49 2.09
N ILE A 226 5.14 9.64 2.31
CA ILE A 226 4.46 10.87 2.68
C ILE A 226 3.70 11.42 1.48
N GLU A 227 4.31 11.42 0.29
CA GLU A 227 3.67 11.87 -0.94
C GLU A 227 2.37 11.09 -1.24
N GLU A 228 2.32 9.80 -0.91
CA GLU A 228 1.13 8.94 -1.07
C GLU A 228 0.08 9.11 0.03
N SER A 229 0.44 9.74 1.16
CA SER A 229 -0.44 9.87 2.31
C SER A 229 -1.58 10.87 2.06
N LYS A 230 -2.77 10.56 2.56
CA LYS A 230 -3.95 11.45 2.52
C LYS A 230 -4.14 12.21 3.83
N LEU A 231 -3.37 11.86 4.86
CA LEU A 231 -3.37 12.44 6.17
C LEU A 231 -2.05 12.16 6.87
N ILE A 232 -1.52 13.15 7.57
CA ILE A 232 -0.46 12.98 8.56
C ILE A 232 -1.03 13.27 9.95
N ILE A 233 -0.71 12.42 10.92
CA ILE A 233 -0.87 12.71 12.33
C ILE A 233 0.54 12.85 12.92
N ALA A 234 0.88 14.04 13.38
CA ALA A 234 2.20 14.38 13.89
C ALA A 234 2.14 14.60 15.40
N ASP A 235 2.66 13.63 16.15
CA ASP A 235 2.76 13.72 17.61
C ASP A 235 4.06 14.41 18.04
N LEU A 236 3.91 15.55 18.69
CA LEU A 236 4.99 16.45 19.08
C LEU A 236 5.58 16.10 20.46
N THR A 237 5.12 15.03 21.11
CA THR A 237 5.68 14.57 22.39
C THR A 237 7.16 14.20 22.21
N GLY A 238 8.02 14.65 23.12
CA GLY A 238 9.47 14.54 23.00
C GLY A 238 10.12 15.54 22.02
N GLN A 239 9.33 16.38 21.36
CA GLN A 239 9.79 17.51 20.55
C GLN A 239 10.79 17.16 19.43
N SER A 240 10.63 16.01 18.77
CA SER A 240 11.54 15.56 17.71
C SER A 240 11.56 16.55 16.53
N PRO A 241 12.74 17.15 16.21
CA PRO A 241 12.87 18.05 15.05
C PRO A 241 12.47 17.40 13.74
N GLU A 242 12.67 16.08 13.63
CA GLU A 242 12.38 15.33 12.42
C GLU A 242 10.87 15.13 12.22
N VAL A 243 10.07 15.01 13.31
CA VAL A 243 8.60 15.06 13.21
C VAL A 243 8.14 16.41 12.65
N TYR A 244 8.68 17.53 13.15
CA TYR A 244 8.36 18.86 12.64
C TYR A 244 8.75 19.03 11.17
N PHE A 245 9.94 18.58 10.79
CA PHE A 245 10.42 18.66 9.42
C PHE A 245 9.52 17.88 8.46
N THR A 246 9.23 16.63 8.81
CA THR A 246 8.45 15.70 7.97
C THR A 246 6.99 16.16 7.83
N ALA A 247 6.38 16.61 8.93
CA ALA A 247 5.04 17.20 8.90
C ALA A 247 5.01 18.54 8.13
N GLY A 248 6.06 19.36 8.25
CA GLY A 248 6.22 20.59 7.46
C GLY A 248 6.35 20.33 5.96
N TYR A 249 7.05 19.26 5.58
CA TYR A 249 7.13 18.80 4.19
C TYR A 249 5.76 18.37 3.66
N ALA A 250 4.99 17.59 4.43
CA ALA A 250 3.62 17.21 4.07
C ALA A 250 2.69 18.43 3.90
N LEU A 251 2.80 19.45 4.77
CA LEU A 251 2.10 20.72 4.58
C LEU A 251 2.46 21.38 3.24
N GLY A 252 3.74 21.34 2.85
CA GLY A 252 4.21 21.85 1.55
C GLY A 252 3.61 21.13 0.35
N LEU A 253 3.23 19.86 0.51
CA LEU A 253 2.53 19.04 -0.48
C LEU A 253 0.99 19.21 -0.43
N ASN A 254 0.48 20.11 0.39
CA ASN A 254 -0.95 20.27 0.68
C ASN A 254 -1.62 19.03 1.29
N ILE A 255 -0.85 18.18 1.97
CA ILE A 255 -1.38 17.04 2.70
C ILE A 255 -1.84 17.53 4.09
N PRO A 256 -3.08 17.22 4.52
CA PRO A 256 -3.57 17.61 5.83
C PRO A 256 -2.71 17.02 6.96
N VAL A 257 -2.34 17.88 7.92
CA VAL A 257 -1.60 17.47 9.13
C VAL A 257 -2.45 17.74 10.36
N ILE A 258 -2.71 16.71 11.15
CA ILE A 258 -3.22 16.82 12.52
C ILE A 258 -2.05 16.78 13.47
N TRP A 259 -1.89 17.83 14.26
CA TRP A 259 -0.87 17.91 15.29
C TRP A 259 -1.44 17.36 16.60
N THR A 260 -0.68 16.55 17.33
CA THR A 260 -1.03 16.04 18.66
C THR A 260 0.14 16.24 19.61
N VAL A 261 -0.12 16.34 20.91
CA VAL A 261 0.93 16.36 21.93
C VAL A 261 0.37 15.82 23.23
N ASN A 262 1.12 14.96 23.91
CA ASN A 262 0.76 14.55 25.25
C ASN A 262 0.84 15.75 26.21
N SER A 263 -0.10 15.86 27.14
CA SER A 263 -0.17 16.96 28.11
C SER A 263 1.12 17.18 28.89
N SER A 264 1.88 16.12 29.16
CA SER A 264 3.20 16.19 29.82
C SER A 264 4.21 17.08 29.10
N ASP A 265 4.09 17.22 27.77
CA ASP A 265 5.01 17.98 26.92
C ASP A 265 4.37 19.20 26.23
N ALA A 266 3.09 19.47 26.47
CA ALA A 266 2.35 20.54 25.80
C ALA A 266 2.94 21.95 26.02
N ASN A 267 3.57 22.18 27.18
CA ASN A 267 4.19 23.46 27.52
C ASN A 267 5.61 23.63 26.96
N ASN A 268 6.20 22.57 26.40
CA ASN A 268 7.60 22.53 25.97
C ASN A 268 7.76 22.61 24.44
N LEU A 269 6.74 23.08 23.72
CA LEU A 269 6.73 23.13 22.26
C LEU A 269 7.82 24.05 21.71
N PHE A 270 8.77 23.49 20.94
CA PHE A 270 9.86 24.25 20.29
C PHE A 270 9.36 25.22 19.22
N VAL A 271 8.29 24.85 18.50
CA VAL A 271 7.77 25.63 17.39
C VAL A 271 6.36 26.12 17.73
N GLN A 272 6.25 27.43 17.98
CA GLN A 272 4.99 28.09 18.34
C GLN A 272 4.50 28.99 17.21
N VAL A 273 4.18 28.38 16.07
CA VAL A 273 3.59 29.10 14.92
C VAL A 273 2.08 28.87 14.87
N LYS A 274 1.32 29.86 14.38
CA LYS A 274 -0.15 29.85 14.39
C LYS A 274 -0.79 28.62 13.74
N ASN A 275 -0.08 27.97 12.82
CA ASN A 275 -0.54 26.84 12.03
C ASN A 275 -0.27 25.48 12.71
N ILE A 276 0.56 25.45 13.75
CA ILE A 276 0.82 24.27 14.57
C ILE A 276 0.00 24.42 15.85
N ARG A 277 -1.18 23.80 15.86
CA ARG A 277 -2.09 23.80 17.01
C ARG A 277 -2.35 22.35 17.41
N PRO A 278 -1.47 21.77 18.24
CA PRO A 278 -1.62 20.39 18.62
C PRO A 278 -2.84 20.17 19.49
N ILE A 279 -3.52 19.04 19.24
CA ILE A 279 -4.49 18.47 20.15
C ILE A 279 -3.72 17.99 21.38
N VAL A 280 -3.96 18.62 22.52
CA VAL A 280 -3.41 18.19 23.81
C VAL A 280 -4.24 17.02 24.31
N TRP A 281 -3.59 15.94 24.74
CA TRP A 281 -4.27 14.73 25.22
C TRP A 281 -3.58 14.15 26.45
N ASP A 282 -4.37 13.60 27.37
CA ASP A 282 -3.88 12.89 28.56
C ASP A 282 -3.99 11.37 28.39
N THR A 283 -5.02 10.91 27.68
CA THR A 283 -5.30 9.48 27.47
C THR A 283 -5.52 9.14 26.00
N ALA A 284 -5.25 7.90 25.62
CA ALA A 284 -5.45 7.42 24.26
C ALA A 284 -6.93 7.45 23.84
N GLU A 285 -7.82 7.15 24.79
CA GLU A 285 -9.26 7.12 24.58
C GLU A 285 -9.79 8.52 24.29
N GLU A 286 -9.31 9.53 25.00
CA GLU A 286 -9.62 10.95 24.72
C GLU A 286 -9.12 11.36 23.33
N LEU A 287 -7.86 11.07 23.02
CA LEU A 287 -7.29 11.42 21.72
C LEU A 287 -8.08 10.77 20.58
N ALA A 288 -8.50 9.51 20.73
CA ALA A 288 -9.30 8.83 19.72
C ALA A 288 -10.63 9.55 19.44
N VAL A 289 -11.31 10.08 20.46
CA VAL A 289 -12.55 10.86 20.30
C VAL A 289 -12.27 12.18 19.57
N LEU A 290 -11.19 12.87 19.92
CA LEU A 290 -10.82 14.14 19.28
C LEU A 290 -10.40 13.95 17.82
N LEU A 291 -9.68 12.86 17.52
CA LEU A 291 -9.36 12.46 16.15
C LEU A 291 -10.62 12.13 15.37
N GLN A 292 -11.58 11.40 15.95
CA GLN A 292 -12.85 11.12 15.29
C GLN A 292 -13.55 12.41 14.87
N GLN A 293 -13.68 13.39 15.77
CA GLN A 293 -14.32 14.68 15.49
C GLN A 293 -13.60 15.48 14.39
N LYS A 294 -12.29 15.32 14.26
CA LYS A 294 -11.48 15.98 13.23
C LYS A 294 -11.54 15.31 11.86
N LEU A 295 -11.76 13.99 11.85
CA LEU A 295 -11.75 13.15 10.65
C LEU A 295 -13.15 12.87 10.09
N SER A 296 -14.20 13.25 10.83
CA SER A 296 -15.61 13.23 10.40
C SER A 296 -15.93 14.41 9.50
#